data_AF-A0AAE2SJI7-F1
#
_entry.id   AF-A0AAE2SJI7-F1
#
_cell.length_a   1.000
_cell.length_b   1.000
_cell.length_c   1.000
_cell.angle_alpha   90.00
_cell.angle_beta   90.00
_cell.angle_gamma   90.00
#
_symmetry.space_group_name_H-M   'P 1'
#
loop_
_entity.id
_entity.type
_entity.pdbx_description
1 polymer ?
#
loop_
_entity_poly.entity_id
_entity_poly.type
_entity_poly.pdbx_seq_one_letter_code
_entity_poly.pdbx_strand_id
1 'polypeptide(L)'
;MNPIYSKMREKKGESHIKTENTLSLDAARGELVNEKTLVKRTIYWNYPDSRPAVTWINHNTVKIGNQTLHLDTDETYDWRKDDHWIREEPPQASVR
;
A
#
# COMPACT_ATOMS: atom_id res chain seq x y z
N MET A 1 -12.31 24.81 -10.60
CA MET A 1 -11.82 23.53 -10.04
C MET A 1 -11.47 22.61 -11.22
N ASN A 2 -10.28 21.99 -11.28
CA ASN A 2 -9.83 21.21 -12.43
C ASN A 2 -10.53 19.83 -12.45
N PRO A 3 -11.13 19.36 -13.57
CA PRO A 3 -11.90 18.11 -13.61
C PRO A 3 -11.09 16.87 -13.19
N ILE A 4 -9.76 16.90 -13.37
CA ILE A 4 -8.84 15.83 -12.94
C ILE A 4 -8.87 15.67 -11.41
N TYR A 5 -8.88 16.77 -10.65
CA TYR A 5 -8.94 16.72 -9.18
C TYR A 5 -10.26 16.19 -8.64
N SER A 6 -11.38 16.43 -9.34
CA SER A 6 -12.68 15.89 -8.92
C SER A 6 -12.75 14.38 -9.09
N LYS A 7 -12.25 13.86 -10.22
CA LYS A 7 -12.21 12.42 -10.51
C LYS A 7 -11.23 11.68 -9.59
N MET A 8 -10.12 12.33 -9.23
CA MET A 8 -9.17 11.82 -8.21
C MET A 8 -9.82 11.66 -6.83
N ARG A 9 -10.72 12.58 -6.44
CA ARG A 9 -11.43 12.50 -5.16
C ARG A 9 -12.50 11.41 -5.15
N GLU A 10 -13.18 11.19 -6.28
CA GLU A 10 -14.19 10.13 -6.44
C GLU A 10 -13.60 8.72 -6.26
N LYS A 11 -12.45 8.42 -6.90
CA LYS A 11 -11.78 7.11 -6.73
C LYS A 11 -11.28 6.86 -5.32
N LYS A 12 -10.79 7.89 -4.61
CA LYS A 12 -10.45 7.82 -3.18
C LYS A 12 -11.68 7.48 -2.31
N GLY A 13 -12.89 7.86 -2.76
CA GLY A 13 -14.15 7.54 -2.09
C GLY A 13 -14.73 6.17 -2.41
N GLU A 14 -14.09 5.38 -3.29
CA GLU A 14 -14.55 4.02 -3.62
C GLU A 14 -13.63 2.94 -3.03
N SER A 15 -12.38 3.27 -2.72
CA SER A 15 -11.43 2.33 -2.10
C SER A 15 -10.39 3.03 -1.23
N HIS A 16 -10.03 2.39 -0.11
CA HIS A 16 -8.96 2.85 0.78
C HIS A 16 -7.93 1.74 1.05
N ILE A 17 -6.77 2.13 1.55
CA ILE A 17 -5.73 1.18 1.99
C ILE A 17 -5.79 1.04 3.50
N LYS A 18 -5.84 -0.21 3.97
CA LYS A 18 -5.70 -0.55 5.39
C LYS A 18 -4.37 -1.28 5.58
N THR A 19 -3.55 -0.82 6.51
CA THR A 19 -2.29 -1.48 6.88
C THR A 19 -2.36 -2.02 8.29
N GLU A 20 -1.98 -3.27 8.49
CA GLU A 20 -1.94 -3.92 9.80
C GLU A 20 -0.63 -4.67 10.01
N ASN A 21 -0.17 -4.71 11.26
CA ASN A 21 0.93 -5.58 11.66
C ASN A 21 0.46 -7.04 11.56
N THR A 22 1.31 -7.90 11.04
CA THR A 22 1.05 -9.33 10.94
C THR A 22 1.66 -10.09 12.13
N LEU A 23 1.60 -11.42 12.13
CA LEU A 23 2.01 -12.31 13.23
C LEU A 23 3.47 -12.12 13.72
N SER A 24 4.31 -11.41 12.97
CA SER A 24 5.63 -10.93 13.41
C SER A 24 5.55 -9.43 13.66
N LEU A 25 6.03 -8.96 14.82
CA LEU A 25 5.95 -7.55 15.28
C LEU A 25 6.45 -6.54 14.23
N ASP A 26 7.35 -6.98 13.34
CA ASP A 26 8.00 -6.15 12.33
C ASP A 26 7.48 -6.36 10.91
N ALA A 27 6.41 -7.11 10.65
CA ALA A 27 5.88 -7.30 9.29
C ALA A 27 4.54 -6.59 9.11
N ALA A 28 4.31 -5.93 7.97
CA ALA A 28 3.02 -5.34 7.63
C ALA A 28 2.39 -5.94 6.39
N ARG A 29 1.06 -5.90 6.40
CA ARG A 29 0.21 -6.22 5.26
C ARG A 29 -0.64 -5.00 4.91
N GLY A 30 -0.68 -4.65 3.62
CA GLY A 30 -1.55 -3.63 3.06
C GLY A 30 -2.69 -4.26 2.26
N GLU A 31 -3.92 -3.92 2.62
CA GLU A 31 -5.14 -4.35 1.93
C GLU A 31 -5.79 -3.16 1.19
N LEU A 32 -6.07 -3.35 -0.09
CA LEU A 32 -7.00 -2.51 -0.84
C LEU A 32 -8.42 -2.97 -0.50
N VAL A 33 -9.23 -2.05 0.03
CA VAL A 33 -10.61 -2.31 0.43
C VAL A 33 -11.53 -1.51 -0.48
N ASN A 34 -12.44 -2.17 -1.18
CA ASN A 34 -13.50 -1.50 -1.92
C ASN A 34 -14.67 -1.20 -0.97
N GLU A 35 -15.06 0.07 -0.83
CA GLU A 35 -16.05 0.50 0.16
C GLU A 35 -17.48 0.09 -0.19
N LYS A 36 -17.77 -0.10 -1.48
CA LYS A 36 -19.12 -0.47 -1.96
C LYS A 36 -19.37 -1.98 -1.84
N THR A 37 -18.39 -2.78 -2.24
CA THR A 37 -18.52 -4.24 -2.32
C THR A 37 -17.95 -4.96 -1.09
N LEU A 38 -17.18 -4.25 -0.25
CA LEU A 38 -16.42 -4.80 0.87
C LEU A 38 -15.38 -5.86 0.47
N VAL A 39 -15.11 -6.01 -0.83
CA VAL A 39 -14.05 -6.89 -1.33
C VAL A 39 -12.70 -6.33 -0.88
N LYS A 40 -11.88 -7.23 -0.32
CA LYS A 40 -10.53 -6.93 0.15
C LYS A 40 -9.53 -7.70 -0.66
N ARG A 41 -8.44 -7.03 -1.03
CA ARG A 41 -7.30 -7.61 -1.74
C ARG A 41 -6.02 -7.24 -1.04
N THR A 42 -5.15 -8.20 -0.80
CA THR A 42 -3.77 -7.91 -0.37
C THR A 42 -2.98 -7.40 -1.55
N ILE A 43 -2.40 -6.21 -1.41
CA ILE A 43 -1.54 -5.60 -2.42
C ILE A 43 -0.11 -5.40 -1.92
N TYR A 44 0.11 -5.54 -0.61
CA TYR A 44 1.41 -5.32 0.00
C TYR A 44 1.65 -6.29 1.15
N TRP A 45 2.84 -6.89 1.18
CA TRP A 45 3.36 -7.67 2.28
C TRP A 45 4.87 -7.45 2.36
N ASN A 46 5.33 -6.84 3.45
CA ASN A 46 6.76 -6.60 3.64
C ASN A 46 7.20 -6.91 5.07
N TYR A 47 8.48 -7.23 5.21
CA TYR A 47 9.20 -7.43 6.46
C TYR A 47 10.66 -7.06 6.22
N PRO A 48 11.34 -6.34 7.13
CA PRO A 48 10.75 -5.61 8.24
C PRO A 48 10.08 -4.31 7.75
N ASP A 49 8.82 -4.11 8.10
CA ASP A 49 8.06 -2.90 7.83
C ASP A 49 6.83 -2.80 8.75
N SER A 50 7.01 -2.49 10.04
CA SER A 50 5.91 -2.62 11.01
C SER A 50 4.76 -1.62 10.83
N ARG A 51 4.97 -0.49 10.12
CA ARG A 51 3.97 0.58 9.96
C ARG A 51 4.24 1.41 8.69
N PRO A 52 4.11 0.82 7.49
CA PRO A 52 4.45 1.50 6.25
C PRO A 52 3.67 2.81 6.11
N ALA A 53 4.38 3.86 5.71
CA ALA A 53 3.72 5.07 5.24
C ALA A 53 2.94 4.76 3.96
N VAL A 54 1.69 5.21 3.88
CA VAL A 54 0.84 5.07 2.70
C VAL A 54 0.62 6.44 2.09
N THR A 55 1.02 6.62 0.84
CA THR A 55 0.82 7.86 0.08
C THR A 55 0.23 7.54 -1.28
N TRP A 56 -0.94 8.09 -1.57
CA TRP A 56 -1.51 8.03 -2.92
C TRP A 56 -0.76 8.98 -3.83
N ILE A 57 -0.18 8.46 -4.91
CA ILE A 57 0.47 9.28 -5.93
C ILE A 57 -0.59 9.83 -6.88
N ASN A 58 -1.55 8.99 -7.26
CA ASN A 58 -2.71 9.35 -8.09
C ASN A 58 -3.86 8.35 -7.83
N HIS A 59 -4.82 8.22 -8.76
CA HIS A 59 -6.03 7.42 -8.56
C HIS A 59 -5.85 5.89 -8.70
N ASN A 60 -4.78 5.43 -9.34
CA ASN A 60 -4.48 4.00 -9.54
C ASN A 60 -3.09 3.63 -9.01
N THR A 61 -2.32 4.59 -8.51
CA THR A 61 -0.94 4.37 -8.06
C THR A 61 -0.80 4.78 -6.61
N VAL A 62 -0.31 3.87 -5.78
CA VAL A 62 -0.06 4.09 -4.36
C VAL A 62 1.37 3.73 -4.01
N LYS A 63 1.98 4.51 -3.11
CA LYS A 63 3.24 4.18 -2.46
C LYS A 63 2.97 3.64 -1.06
N ILE A 64 3.48 2.46 -0.76
CA ILE A 64 3.40 1.81 0.56
C ILE A 64 4.83 1.44 0.96
N GLY A 65 5.35 2.07 2.02
CA GLY A 65 6.77 1.95 2.37
C GLY A 65 7.67 2.40 1.22
N ASN A 66 8.58 1.51 0.78
CA ASN A 66 9.46 1.76 -0.38
C ASN A 66 8.85 1.35 -1.73
N GLN A 67 7.68 0.71 -1.73
CA GLN A 67 7.10 0.13 -2.94
C GLN A 67 6.07 1.05 -3.55
N THR A 68 6.10 1.17 -4.88
CA THR A 68 5.08 1.86 -5.67
C THR A 68 4.29 0.83 -6.45
N LEU A 69 2.97 0.82 -6.30
CA LEU A 69 2.08 -0.21 -6.83
C LEU A 69 1.03 0.40 -7.75
N HIS A 70 0.84 -0.21 -8.91
CA HIS A 70 -0.22 0.11 -9.87
C HIS A 70 -1.42 -0.83 -9.68
N LEU A 71 -2.55 -0.27 -9.25
CA LEU A 71 -3.75 -1.01 -8.86
C LEU A 71 -4.62 -1.44 -10.05
N ASP A 72 -4.37 -0.92 -11.24
CA ASP A 72 -5.03 -1.30 -12.50
C ASP A 72 -4.41 -2.54 -13.14
N THR A 73 -3.14 -2.81 -12.87
CA THR A 73 -2.42 -4.02 -13.28
C THR A 73 -2.45 -5.11 -12.21
N ASP A 74 -3.27 -4.93 -11.16
CA ASP A 74 -3.45 -5.92 -10.11
C ASP A 74 -2.14 -6.25 -9.37
N GLU A 75 -1.18 -5.31 -9.38
CA GLU A 75 0.12 -5.48 -8.77
C GLU A 75 0.02 -5.78 -7.28
N THR A 76 0.89 -6.67 -6.82
CA THR A 76 1.01 -7.04 -5.42
C THR A 76 2.48 -7.19 -5.10
N TYR A 77 2.93 -6.52 -4.05
CA TYR A 77 4.25 -6.72 -3.51
C TYR A 77 4.21 -7.73 -2.37
N ASP A 78 5.10 -8.72 -2.44
CA ASP A 78 5.33 -9.71 -1.38
C ASP A 78 6.83 -9.98 -1.33
N TRP A 79 7.50 -9.51 -0.26
CA TRP A 79 8.95 -9.62 -0.10
C TRP A 79 9.48 -11.05 -0.25
N ARG A 80 8.64 -12.07 0.05
CA ARG A 80 9.02 -13.50 -0.08
C ARG A 80 9.15 -13.96 -1.53
N LYS A 81 8.66 -13.17 -2.48
CA LYS A 81 8.67 -13.44 -3.92
C LYS A 81 9.59 -12.49 -4.68
N ASP A 82 10.28 -11.59 -3.98
CA ASP A 82 11.18 -10.61 -4.55
C ASP A 82 12.62 -11.12 -4.37
N ASP A 83 13.19 -11.67 -5.44
CA ASP A 83 14.56 -12.21 -5.44
C ASP A 83 15.63 -11.12 -5.24
N HIS A 84 15.26 -9.85 -5.41
CA HIS A 84 16.12 -8.70 -5.18
C HIS A 84 15.84 -8.03 -3.83
N TRP A 85 14.99 -8.63 -3.00
CA TRP A 85 14.69 -8.09 -1.69
C TRP A 85 15.95 -8.06 -0.83
N ILE A 86 16.24 -6.86 -0.33
CA ILE A 86 17.25 -6.63 0.68
C ILE A 86 16.57 -6.20 1.97
N ARG A 87 17.12 -6.64 3.10
CA ARG A 87 16.63 -6.26 4.41
C ARG A 87 16.95 -4.78 4.67
N GLU A 88 16.07 -3.91 4.22
CA GLU A 88 16.11 -2.48 4.51
C GLU A 88 15.30 -2.17 5.77
N GLU A 89 15.83 -1.28 6.61
CA GLU A 89 14.98 -0.66 7.62
C GLU A 89 13.97 0.25 6.91
N PRO A 90 12.69 0.15 7.26
CA PRO A 90 11.68 0.94 6.57
C PRO A 90 11.90 2.43 6.90
N PRO A 91 11.62 3.36 5.98
CA PRO A 91 11.96 4.78 6.16
C PRO A 91 11.44 5.40 7.47
N GLN A 92 10.30 4.92 7.95
CA GLN A 92 9.70 5.38 9.19
C GLN A 92 10.33 4.81 10.47
N ALA A 93 11.15 3.76 10.40
CA ALA A 93 11.89 3.24 11.57
C ALA A 93 13.02 4.18 11.99
N SER A 94 13.54 4.99 11.05
CA SER A 94 14.64 5.92 11.31
C SER A 94 14.19 7.24 11.96
N VAL A 95 12.88 7.47 12.10
CA VAL A 95 12.32 8.63 12.81
C VAL A 95 12.12 8.24 14.27
N ARG A 96 13.17 8.41 15.08
CA ARG A 96 13.10 8.34 16.56
C ARG A 96 13.33 9.73 17.15
#